data_AF-A0A195D9C7-F1
#
_entry.id   AF-A0A195D9C7-F1
#
_cell.length_a   1.000
_cell.length_b   1.000
_cell.length_c   1.000
_cell.angle_alpha   90.00
_cell.angle_beta   90.00
_cell.angle_gamma   90.00
#
_symmetry.space_group_name_H-M   'P 1'
#
loop_
_entity.id
_entity.type
_entity.pdbx_description
1 polymer ?
#
loop_
_entity_poly.entity_id
_entity_poly.type
_entity_poly.pdbx_seq_one_letter_code
_entity_poly.pdbx_strand_id
1 'polypeptide(L)'
;MYSVNVRAGITRMFCMHRELHSNAELIEACKEIVNRNPRNLERLRIARKPQGYHLEKPGHTYWHKLFLIKKPRHITAEVRHFENGPVVSASSAEWALKKQLYRTIDSSAYINIGRVLAQRCLEAGICEMEVDAALTGDKCELLIKELENNNIILTEPSVYKYPNSWDRYRPEKPWEIHE
;
A
#
# COMPACT_ATOMS: atom_id res chain seq x y z
N MET A 1 40.23 67.59 -3.21
CA MET A 1 38.92 67.56 -3.92
C MET A 1 38.29 66.20 -3.67
N TYR A 2 37.16 66.18 -2.95
CA TYR A 2 36.49 64.96 -2.50
C TYR A 2 35.77 64.29 -3.68
N SER A 3 36.08 63.02 -3.94
CA SER A 3 35.34 62.16 -4.86
C SER A 3 34.15 61.53 -4.12
N VAL A 4 32.93 61.81 -4.59
CA VAL A 4 31.68 61.29 -4.03
C VAL A 4 31.43 59.89 -4.63
N ASN A 5 31.52 58.85 -3.80
CA ASN A 5 31.15 57.50 -4.20
C ASN A 5 29.61 57.37 -4.28
N VAL A 6 29.05 57.48 -5.48
CA VAL A 6 27.65 57.13 -5.75
C VAL A 6 27.54 55.61 -5.83
N ARG A 7 27.06 54.97 -4.77
CA ARG A 7 26.67 53.56 -4.79
C ARG A 7 25.35 53.43 -5.55
N ALA A 8 25.43 53.09 -6.84
CA ALA A 8 24.26 52.62 -7.58
C ALA A 8 23.89 51.22 -7.07
N GLY A 9 22.80 51.13 -6.30
CA GLY A 9 22.22 49.85 -5.91
C GLY A 9 21.62 49.17 -7.12
N ILE A 10 22.26 48.12 -7.63
CA ILE A 10 21.69 47.24 -8.64
C ILE A 10 20.68 46.34 -7.92
N THR A 11 19.41 46.75 -7.87
CA THR A 11 18.31 45.86 -7.53
C THR A 11 18.13 44.89 -8.69
N ARG A 12 18.69 43.68 -8.57
CA ARG A 12 18.34 42.56 -9.46
C ARG A 12 16.90 42.17 -9.18
N MET A 13 15.99 42.77 -9.94
CA MET A 13 14.64 42.25 -10.16
C MET A 13 14.77 40.88 -10.84
N PHE A 14 14.87 39.82 -10.05
CA PHE A 14 14.63 38.46 -10.55
C PHE A 14 13.13 38.30 -10.79
N CYS A 15 12.66 38.85 -11.91
CA CYS A 15 11.38 38.43 -12.47
C CYS A 15 11.61 37.03 -13.06
N MET A 16 11.36 35.98 -12.26
CA MET A 16 11.26 34.63 -12.80
C MET A 16 10.01 34.60 -13.67
N HIS A 17 10.18 34.84 -14.97
CA HIS A 17 9.15 34.59 -15.94
C HIS A 17 8.94 33.08 -15.94
N ARG A 18 7.83 32.62 -15.37
CA ARG A 18 7.44 31.21 -15.43
C ARG A 18 6.97 30.97 -16.86
N GLU A 19 7.89 30.55 -17.73
CA GLU A 19 7.54 30.14 -19.08
C GLU A 19 6.56 28.96 -18.97
N LEU A 20 5.31 29.23 -19.32
CA LEU A 20 4.29 28.20 -19.47
C LEU A 20 4.56 27.50 -20.79
N HIS A 21 5.52 26.59 -20.82
CA HIS A 21 5.60 25.63 -21.93
C HIS A 21 4.29 24.83 -21.94
N SER A 22 3.65 24.76 -23.09
CA SER A 22 2.54 23.84 -23.29
C SER A 22 3.05 22.43 -23.04
N ASN A 23 2.32 21.62 -22.27
CA ASN A 23 2.69 20.23 -22.01
C ASN A 23 2.87 19.42 -23.31
N ALA A 24 2.29 19.87 -24.44
CA ALA A 24 2.38 19.21 -25.74
C ALA A 24 3.82 19.08 -26.25
N GLU A 25 4.62 20.16 -26.23
CA GLU A 25 6.01 20.13 -26.70
C GLU A 25 6.88 19.22 -25.81
N LEU A 26 6.59 19.19 -24.50
CA LEU A 26 7.24 18.30 -23.56
C LEU A 26 6.89 16.83 -23.82
N ILE A 27 5.64 16.53 -24.21
CA ILE A 27 5.20 15.19 -24.57
C ILE A 27 5.85 14.73 -25.87
N GLU A 28 5.92 15.60 -26.89
CA GLU A 28 6.55 15.28 -28.18
C GLU A 28 8.06 15.04 -28.05
N ALA A 29 8.73 15.75 -27.15
CA ALA A 29 10.15 15.55 -26.84
C ALA A 29 10.42 14.39 -25.85
N CYS A 30 9.39 13.84 -25.22
CA CYS A 30 9.52 12.85 -24.15
C CYS A 30 9.89 11.47 -24.71
N LYS A 31 11.07 10.95 -24.31
CA LYS A 31 11.52 9.60 -24.67
C LYS A 31 11.22 8.56 -23.60
N GLU A 32 11.11 8.98 -22.34
CA GLU A 32 10.90 8.10 -21.19
C GLU A 32 9.92 8.70 -20.18
N ILE A 33 9.02 7.87 -19.65
CA ILE A 33 8.05 8.27 -18.64
C ILE A 33 8.45 7.62 -17.33
N VAL A 34 8.82 8.44 -16.35
CA VAL A 34 9.23 7.96 -15.02
C VAL A 34 8.08 8.16 -14.03
N ASN A 35 7.46 7.06 -13.62
CA ASN A 35 6.49 7.08 -12.53
C ASN A 35 7.21 6.91 -11.18
N ARG A 36 7.01 7.87 -10.27
CA ARG A 36 7.62 7.85 -8.92
C ARG A 36 6.71 7.24 -7.85
N ASN A 37 5.49 6.81 -8.20
CA ASN A 37 4.57 6.20 -7.25
C ASN A 37 5.03 4.77 -6.90
N PRO A 38 5.37 4.47 -5.63
CA PRO A 38 5.85 3.13 -5.23
C PRO A 38 4.81 2.03 -5.50
N ARG A 39 3.52 2.31 -5.31
CA ARG A 39 2.44 1.31 -5.44
C ARG A 39 2.02 1.01 -6.88
N ASN A 40 2.57 1.72 -7.87
CA ASN A 40 2.14 1.57 -9.25
C ASN A 40 2.41 0.15 -9.80
N LEU A 41 3.61 -0.38 -9.53
CA LEU A 41 4.01 -1.69 -10.02
C LEU A 41 3.25 -2.84 -9.33
N GLU A 42 2.88 -2.65 -8.06
CA GLU A 42 2.06 -3.60 -7.29
C GLU A 42 0.66 -3.73 -7.92
N ARG A 43 0.01 -2.60 -8.23
CA ARG A 43 -1.32 -2.59 -8.87
C ARG A 43 -1.32 -3.20 -10.26
N LEU A 44 -0.23 -3.01 -11.03
CA LEU A 44 -0.04 -3.65 -12.33
C LEU A 44 0.34 -5.14 -12.22
N ARG A 45 0.57 -5.64 -11.00
CA ARG A 45 1.05 -7.00 -10.70
C ARG A 45 2.42 -7.34 -11.29
N ILE A 46 3.22 -6.34 -11.64
CA ILE A 46 4.58 -6.51 -12.20
C ILE A 46 5.64 -6.39 -11.08
N ALA A 47 5.29 -5.77 -9.95
CA ALA A 47 6.21 -5.60 -8.84
C ALA A 47 6.81 -6.93 -8.36
N ARG A 48 8.12 -6.94 -8.13
CA ARG A 48 8.83 -8.11 -7.62
C ARG A 48 8.39 -8.36 -6.17
N LYS A 49 7.81 -9.52 -5.90
CA LYS A 49 7.68 -10.03 -4.53
C LYS A 49 9.06 -10.53 -4.04
N PRO A 50 9.41 -10.38 -2.75
CA PRO A 50 10.61 -11.01 -2.22
C PRO A 50 10.50 -12.53 -2.41
N GLN A 51 11.49 -13.11 -3.07
CA GLN A 51 11.58 -14.54 -3.37
C GLN A 51 12.79 -15.12 -2.64
N GLY A 52 12.70 -16.39 -2.26
CA GLY A 52 13.64 -17.02 -1.34
C GLY A 52 12.93 -17.39 -0.04
N TYR A 53 13.67 -17.86 0.95
CA TYR A 53 13.13 -18.17 2.29
C TYR A 53 12.12 -19.33 2.34
N HIS A 54 12.20 -20.30 1.42
CA HIS A 54 11.31 -21.47 1.41
C HIS A 54 11.40 -22.34 2.68
N LEU A 55 12.53 -22.29 3.38
CA LEU A 55 12.75 -23.03 4.63
C LEU A 55 12.25 -22.27 5.87
N GLU A 56 12.06 -20.96 5.75
CA GLU A 56 11.62 -20.12 6.87
C GLU A 56 10.09 -20.04 6.87
N LYS A 57 9.52 -20.13 8.07
CA LYS A 57 8.10 -19.87 8.31
C LYS A 57 8.02 -18.68 9.26
N PRO A 58 7.18 -17.66 8.98
CA PRO A 58 6.20 -17.55 7.91
C PRO A 58 6.79 -17.21 6.53
N GLY A 59 6.07 -17.54 5.46
CA GLY A 59 6.48 -17.21 4.09
C GLY A 59 6.57 -15.69 3.86
N HIS A 60 7.56 -15.27 3.07
CA HIS A 60 7.84 -13.86 2.77
C HIS A 60 7.27 -13.37 1.44
N THR A 61 6.73 -14.26 0.60
CA THR A 61 6.31 -13.98 -0.79
C THR A 61 4.99 -13.20 -0.93
N TYR A 62 4.92 -11.98 -0.41
CA TYR A 62 3.74 -11.09 -0.48
C TYR A 62 4.12 -9.63 -0.79
N TRP A 63 3.15 -8.82 -1.22
CA TRP A 63 3.27 -7.36 -1.18
C TRP A 63 2.75 -6.82 0.15
N HIS A 64 1.51 -7.16 0.49
CA HIS A 64 0.79 -6.81 1.70
C HIS A 64 0.34 -8.07 2.44
N LYS A 65 0.66 -8.14 3.74
CA LYS A 65 0.26 -9.27 4.59
C LYS A 65 -0.43 -8.79 5.86
N LEU A 66 -1.46 -9.53 6.26
CA LEU A 66 -2.19 -9.31 7.49
C LEU A 66 -1.42 -9.91 8.67
N PHE A 67 -1.12 -9.06 9.65
CA PHE A 67 -0.50 -9.40 10.91
C PHE A 67 -1.43 -9.09 12.07
N LEU A 68 -1.52 -10.01 13.03
CA LEU A 68 -2.28 -9.79 14.25
C LEU A 68 -1.36 -9.89 15.47
N ILE A 69 -1.24 -8.79 16.19
CA ILE A 69 -0.46 -8.68 17.43
C ILE A 69 -1.41 -8.81 18.61
N LYS A 70 -1.32 -9.95 19.30
CA LYS A 70 -2.10 -10.23 20.51
C LYS A 70 -1.31 -9.75 21.74
N LYS A 71 -1.78 -8.69 22.39
CA LYS A 71 -1.25 -8.24 23.69
C LYS A 71 -2.21 -8.63 24.82
N PRO A 72 -1.76 -8.74 26.08
CA PRO A 72 -2.63 -9.15 27.19
C PRO A 72 -3.80 -8.20 27.49
N ARG A 73 -3.75 -6.95 27.00
CA ARG A 73 -4.77 -5.91 27.26
C ARG A 73 -5.55 -5.46 26.03
N HIS A 74 -5.05 -5.76 24.83
CA HIS A 74 -5.66 -5.33 23.57
C HIS A 74 -5.08 -6.13 22.43
N ILE A 75 -5.74 -6.07 21.28
CA ILE A 75 -5.31 -6.71 20.05
C ILE A 75 -5.11 -5.63 19.00
N THR A 76 -4.14 -5.85 18.12
CA THR A 76 -3.85 -4.92 17.02
C THR A 76 -3.72 -5.72 15.74
N ALA A 77 -4.51 -5.38 14.74
CA ALA A 77 -4.40 -5.91 13.40
C ALA A 77 -3.69 -4.88 12.52
N GLU A 78 -2.72 -5.33 11.73
CA GLU A 78 -1.89 -4.49 10.88
C GLU A 78 -1.77 -5.14 9.50
N VAL A 79 -1.91 -4.33 8.45
CA VAL A 79 -1.52 -4.72 7.09
C VAL A 79 -0.13 -4.18 6.85
N ARG A 80 0.84 -5.08 6.70
CA ARG A 80 2.25 -4.71 6.50
C ARG A 80 2.67 -4.94 5.07
N HIS A 81 3.34 -3.94 4.51
CA HIS A 81 4.11 -4.10 3.29
C HIS A 81 5.46 -4.77 3.59
N PHE A 82 5.99 -5.54 2.65
CA PHE A 82 7.25 -6.29 2.86
C PHE A 82 8.47 -5.37 3.12
N GLU A 83 8.49 -4.16 2.57
CA GLU A 83 9.59 -3.20 2.72
C GLU A 83 9.29 -2.09 3.74
N ASN A 84 8.16 -1.40 3.56
CA ASN A 84 7.78 -0.20 4.32
C ASN A 84 7.22 -0.51 5.74
N GLY A 85 6.88 -1.76 6.04
CA GLY A 85 6.25 -2.13 7.31
C GLY A 85 4.75 -1.82 7.36
N PRO A 86 4.16 -1.46 8.52
CA PRO A 86 2.72 -1.32 8.69
C PRO A 86 2.15 -0.12 7.93
N VAL A 87 1.26 -0.39 6.97
CA VAL A 87 0.59 0.64 6.15
C VAL A 87 -0.75 1.04 6.75
N VAL A 88 -1.57 0.05 7.11
CA VAL A 88 -2.87 0.26 7.75
C VAL A 88 -2.90 -0.53 9.05
N SER A 89 -3.41 0.08 10.11
CA SER A 89 -3.54 -0.58 11.41
C SER A 89 -4.91 -0.31 12.00
N ALA A 90 -5.37 -1.22 12.85
CA ALA A 90 -6.56 -1.09 13.66
C ALA A 90 -6.33 -1.78 15.01
N SER A 91 -6.49 -1.05 16.11
CA SER A 91 -6.28 -1.58 17.46
C SER A 91 -7.52 -1.44 18.33
N SER A 92 -7.80 -2.44 19.17
CA SER A 92 -8.85 -2.32 20.19
C SER A 92 -8.47 -1.36 21.32
N ALA A 93 -7.21 -0.90 21.36
CA ALA A 93 -6.77 0.16 22.24
C ALA A 93 -7.20 1.57 21.78
N GLU A 94 -7.54 1.74 20.49
CA GLU A 94 -7.99 3.02 19.95
C GLU A 94 -9.25 3.48 20.69
N TRP A 95 -9.28 4.73 21.11
CA TRP A 95 -10.38 5.24 21.93
C TRP A 95 -11.75 5.09 21.25
N ALA A 96 -11.81 5.30 19.93
CA ALA A 96 -13.03 5.18 19.14
C ALA A 96 -13.64 3.77 19.20
N LEU A 97 -12.80 2.72 19.16
CA LEU A 97 -13.23 1.33 19.30
C LEU A 97 -13.44 0.96 20.77
N LYS A 98 -12.50 1.34 21.63
CA LYS A 98 -12.50 0.99 23.05
C LYS A 98 -13.77 1.45 23.78
N LYS A 99 -14.32 2.62 23.42
CA LYS A 99 -15.57 3.13 24.02
C LYS A 99 -16.82 2.32 23.62
N GLN A 100 -16.78 1.64 22.47
CA GLN A 100 -17.87 0.83 21.94
C GLN A 100 -17.77 -0.65 22.34
N LEU A 101 -16.57 -1.09 22.73
CA LEU A 101 -16.28 -2.46 23.13
C LEU A 101 -16.44 -2.61 24.65
N TYR A 102 -17.18 -3.63 25.07
CA TYR A 102 -17.21 -4.03 26.48
C TYR A 102 -15.84 -4.52 26.96
N ARG A 103 -15.13 -5.30 26.14
CA ARG A 103 -13.77 -5.79 26.39
C ARG A 103 -12.96 -5.86 25.11
N THR A 104 -11.67 -5.63 25.24
CA THR A 104 -10.73 -5.41 24.13
C THR A 104 -10.13 -6.69 23.53
N ILE A 105 -10.48 -7.88 24.03
CA ILE A 105 -9.88 -9.18 23.67
C ILE A 105 -10.96 -10.23 23.31
N ASP A 106 -12.22 -9.86 23.45
CA ASP A 106 -13.35 -10.76 23.21
C ASP A 106 -13.60 -10.93 21.72
N SER A 107 -14.41 -11.93 21.33
CA SER A 107 -14.72 -12.20 19.93
C SER A 107 -15.33 -10.99 19.21
N SER A 108 -16.14 -10.19 19.92
CA SER A 108 -16.69 -8.93 19.40
C SER A 108 -15.60 -7.90 19.05
N ALA A 109 -14.49 -7.87 19.79
CA ALA A 109 -13.36 -7.01 19.47
C ALA A 109 -12.69 -7.42 18.16
N TYR A 110 -12.53 -8.73 17.91
CA TYR A 110 -11.99 -9.26 16.65
C TYR A 110 -12.87 -8.92 15.45
N ILE A 111 -14.18 -9.10 15.59
CA ILE A 111 -15.18 -8.77 14.55
C ILE A 111 -15.13 -7.26 14.22
N ASN A 112 -15.21 -6.40 15.24
CA ASN A 112 -15.23 -4.95 15.02
C ASN A 112 -13.91 -4.41 14.50
N ILE A 113 -12.78 -4.99 14.92
CA ILE A 113 -11.47 -4.66 14.32
C ILE A 113 -11.42 -5.08 12.86
N GLY A 114 -11.92 -6.28 12.51
CA GLY A 114 -12.00 -6.73 11.12
C GLY A 114 -12.78 -5.74 10.26
N ARG A 115 -13.93 -5.27 10.73
CA ARG A 115 -14.75 -4.25 10.03
C ARG A 115 -14.02 -2.93 9.83
N VAL A 116 -13.44 -2.38 10.90
CA VAL A 116 -12.72 -1.09 10.82
C VAL A 116 -11.46 -1.22 9.97
N LEU A 117 -10.72 -2.32 10.10
CA LEU A 117 -9.56 -2.58 9.27
C LEU A 117 -9.96 -2.68 7.81
N ALA A 118 -11.04 -3.40 7.49
CA ALA A 118 -11.49 -3.55 6.12
C ALA A 118 -11.86 -2.20 5.49
N GLN A 119 -12.63 -1.40 6.22
CA GLN A 119 -12.98 -0.06 5.78
C GLN A 119 -11.74 0.80 5.51
N ARG A 120 -10.77 0.82 6.44
CA ARG A 120 -9.51 1.57 6.26
C ARG A 120 -8.69 1.09 5.07
N CYS A 121 -8.68 -0.23 4.83
CA CYS A 121 -8.00 -0.81 3.66
C CYS A 121 -8.66 -0.37 2.36
N LEU A 122 -9.99 -0.39 2.27
CA LEU A 122 -10.72 0.08 1.09
C LEU A 122 -10.49 1.59 0.85
N GLU A 123 -10.55 2.41 1.90
CA GLU A 123 -10.25 3.84 1.82
C GLU A 123 -8.79 4.11 1.40
N ALA A 124 -7.84 3.26 1.81
CA ALA A 124 -6.44 3.30 1.37
C ALA A 124 -6.22 2.69 -0.03
N GLY A 125 -7.24 2.09 -0.64
CA GLY A 125 -7.14 1.39 -1.92
C GLY A 125 -6.28 0.12 -1.86
N ILE A 126 -6.34 -0.61 -0.74
CA ILE A 126 -5.75 -1.95 -0.57
C ILE A 126 -6.91 -2.95 -0.52
N CYS A 127 -7.07 -3.73 -1.59
CA CYS A 127 -8.15 -4.72 -1.70
C CYS A 127 -7.67 -6.16 -1.56
N GLU A 128 -6.38 -6.40 -1.83
CA GLU A 128 -5.75 -7.72 -1.88
C GLU A 128 -4.65 -7.78 -0.80
N MET A 129 -4.62 -8.84 0.00
CA MET A 129 -3.57 -9.09 0.99
C MET A 129 -3.44 -10.58 1.30
N GLU A 130 -2.26 -11.03 1.72
CA GLU A 130 -2.03 -12.41 2.16
C GLU A 130 -2.32 -12.56 3.66
N VAL A 131 -2.93 -13.66 4.07
CA VAL A 131 -3.14 -13.99 5.48
C VAL A 131 -2.05 -14.93 5.98
N ASP A 132 -1.48 -14.63 7.15
CA ASP A 132 -0.48 -15.52 7.73
C ASP A 132 -1.10 -16.82 8.23
N ALA A 133 -0.48 -17.96 7.89
CA ALA A 133 -0.94 -19.28 8.32
C ALA A 133 -0.92 -19.45 9.85
N ALA A 134 -0.11 -18.64 10.56
CA ALA A 134 -0.05 -18.62 12.01
C ALA A 134 -1.33 -18.04 12.67
N LEU A 135 -2.22 -17.40 11.91
CA LEU A 135 -3.50 -16.86 12.42
C LEU A 135 -4.56 -17.94 12.60
N THR A 136 -4.24 -18.97 13.38
CA THR A 136 -5.14 -20.07 13.70
C THR A 136 -5.96 -19.77 14.97
N GLY A 137 -7.24 -20.16 14.95
CA GLY A 137 -8.14 -20.19 16.10
C GLY A 137 -9.44 -19.40 15.90
N ASP A 138 -10.48 -19.79 16.64
CA ASP A 138 -11.87 -19.37 16.44
C ASP A 138 -12.04 -17.85 16.33
N LYS A 139 -11.35 -17.08 17.18
CA LYS A 139 -11.44 -15.60 17.16
C LYS A 139 -10.78 -14.98 15.93
N CYS A 140 -9.68 -15.58 15.46
CA CYS A 140 -8.97 -15.10 14.29
C CYS A 140 -9.78 -15.39 13.02
N GLU A 141 -10.44 -16.54 12.96
CA GLU A 141 -11.36 -16.92 11.89
C GLU A 141 -12.53 -15.94 11.78
N LEU A 142 -13.10 -15.50 12.91
CA LEU A 142 -14.13 -14.45 12.89
C LEU A 142 -13.63 -13.14 12.27
N LEU A 143 -12.38 -12.75 12.54
CA LEU A 143 -11.78 -11.57 11.94
C LEU A 143 -11.59 -11.76 10.43
N ILE A 144 -11.05 -12.91 10.01
CA ILE A 144 -10.84 -13.28 8.60
C ILE A 144 -12.17 -13.24 7.83
N LYS A 145 -13.21 -13.85 8.39
CA LYS A 145 -14.55 -13.86 7.81
C LYS A 145 -15.12 -12.45 7.64
N GLU A 146 -14.90 -11.56 8.61
CA GLU A 146 -15.34 -10.17 8.48
C GLU A 146 -14.56 -9.40 7.41
N LEU A 147 -13.27 -9.70 7.18
CA LEU A 147 -12.53 -9.10 6.06
C LEU A 147 -13.11 -9.55 4.71
N GLU A 148 -13.41 -10.85 4.56
CA GLU A 148 -14.04 -11.39 3.35
C GLU A 148 -15.42 -10.78 3.11
N ASN A 149 -16.25 -10.66 4.15
CA ASN A 149 -17.57 -10.02 4.07
C ASN A 149 -17.50 -8.55 3.61
N ASN A 150 -16.39 -7.87 3.89
CA ASN A 150 -16.14 -6.49 3.47
C ASN A 150 -15.38 -6.40 2.13
N ASN A 151 -15.42 -7.45 1.30
CA ASN A 151 -14.84 -7.50 -0.04
C ASN A 151 -13.31 -7.36 -0.09
N ILE A 152 -12.61 -7.83 0.94
CA ILE A 152 -11.15 -7.98 0.87
C ILE A 152 -10.80 -9.36 0.37
N ILE A 153 -9.93 -9.40 -0.63
CA ILE A 153 -9.40 -10.64 -1.19
C ILE A 153 -8.20 -11.05 -0.33
N LEU A 154 -8.35 -12.14 0.42
CA LEU A 154 -7.33 -12.67 1.33
C LEU A 154 -6.23 -13.51 0.65
N THR A 155 -6.26 -13.52 -0.68
CA THR A 155 -5.26 -14.14 -1.53
C THR A 155 -4.69 -13.08 -2.46
N GLU A 156 -3.37 -12.89 -2.41
CA GLU A 156 -2.74 -12.00 -3.38
C GLU A 156 -2.64 -12.67 -4.75
N PRO A 157 -2.80 -11.91 -5.84
CA PRO A 157 -2.56 -12.43 -7.18
C PRO A 157 -1.07 -12.73 -7.37
N SER A 158 -0.79 -13.62 -8.32
CA SER A 158 0.57 -13.91 -8.74
C SER A 158 1.17 -12.74 -9.50
N VAL A 159 2.50 -12.63 -9.46
CA VAL A 159 3.25 -11.64 -10.25
C VAL A 159 3.14 -11.99 -11.72
N TYR A 160 2.67 -11.05 -12.53
CA TYR A 160 2.63 -11.19 -13.97
C TYR A 160 4.05 -11.28 -14.53
N LYS A 161 4.31 -12.34 -15.28
CA LYS A 161 5.55 -12.51 -16.05
C LYS A 161 5.19 -12.51 -17.52
N TYR A 162 5.93 -11.71 -18.29
CA TYR A 162 5.78 -11.73 -19.74
C TYR A 162 6.19 -13.12 -20.26
N PRO A 163 5.32 -13.80 -21.02
CA PRO A 163 5.62 -15.14 -21.51
C PRO A 163 6.65 -15.10 -22.63
N ASN A 164 7.54 -16.09 -22.63
CA ASN A 164 8.50 -16.29 -23.70
C ASN A 164 7.81 -16.76 -24.98
N SER A 165 8.50 -16.65 -26.12
CA SER A 165 7.95 -17.08 -27.42
C SER A 165 7.59 -18.57 -27.48
N TRP A 166 8.22 -19.41 -26.66
CA TRP A 166 7.99 -20.86 -26.59
C TRP A 166 6.99 -21.29 -25.50
N ASP A 167 6.47 -20.37 -24.70
CA ASP A 167 5.53 -20.71 -23.64
C ASP A 167 4.15 -21.05 -24.25
N ARG A 168 3.59 -22.20 -23.86
CA ARG A 168 2.27 -22.65 -24.35
C ARG A 168 1.13 -21.76 -23.88
N TYR A 169 1.21 -21.27 -22.64
CA TYR A 169 0.19 -20.42 -22.03
C TYR A 169 0.69 -18.99 -21.95
N ARG A 170 -0.07 -18.07 -22.53
CA ARG A 170 0.21 -16.62 -22.54
C ARG A 170 -0.87 -15.95 -21.69
N PRO A 171 -0.58 -15.62 -20.42
CA PRO A 171 -1.56 -14.94 -19.59
C PRO A 171 -1.88 -13.56 -20.17
N GLU A 172 -3.14 -13.18 -20.04
CA GLU A 172 -3.59 -11.83 -20.36
C GLU A 172 -2.91 -10.81 -19.45
N LYS A 173 -2.73 -9.59 -19.96
CA LYS A 173 -2.11 -8.53 -19.17
C LYS A 173 -3.14 -8.00 -18.17
N PRO A 174 -2.82 -7.94 -16.87
CA PRO A 174 -3.77 -7.52 -15.84
C PRO A 174 -4.38 -6.12 -16.01
N TRP A 175 -3.77 -5.25 -16.80
CA TRP A 175 -4.18 -3.87 -17.02
C TRP A 175 -4.88 -3.64 -18.38
N GLU A 176 -5.02 -4.67 -19.20
CA GLU A 176 -5.83 -4.59 -20.41
C GLU A 176 -7.26 -5.00 -20.06
N ILE A 177 -8.24 -4.17 -20.43
CA ILE A 177 -9.66 -4.48 -20.27
C ILE A 177 -10.12 -5.09 -21.59
N HIS A 178 -10.63 -6.32 -21.53
CA HIS A 178 -11.26 -6.99 -22.66
C HIS A 178 -12.78 -6.89 -22.45
N GLU A 179 -13.44 -6.07 -23.27
CA GLU A 179 -14.91 -5.93 -23.31
C GLU A 179 -15.58 -7.08 -24.06
#